data_AF-A0A957FST5-F1
#
_entry.id   AF-A0A957FST5-F1
#
_cell.length_a   1.000
_cell.length_b   1.000
_cell.length_c   1.000
_cell.angle_alpha   90.00
_cell.angle_beta   90.00
_cell.angle_gamma   90.00
#
_symmetry.space_group_name_H-M   'P 1'
#
loop_
_entity.id
_entity.type
_entity.pdbx_description
1 polymer ?
#
loop_
_entity_poly.entity_id
_entity_poly.type
_entity_poly.pdbx_seq_one_letter_code
_entity_poly.pdbx_strand_id
1 'polypeptide(L)'
;FLRQDGTVWTTDKDGIIMDLLAAEITAVTGRDPGQHYQELEKQYGSPVYARISAPADLQERQVLKKLSPEMVTAVELAGEPITAKLTQAPGNGAAIGGLKVTTENGWFAARPSGTEPIYKIYAESFKGAEHLTQIQEEAQAIVKAALSN
;
A
#
# COMPACT_ATOMS: atom_id res chain seq x y z
N PHE A 1 6.69 6.12 18.60
CA PHE A 1 5.68 7.18 18.84
C PHE A 1 6.29 8.23 19.79
N LEU A 2 5.56 9.30 20.12
CA LEU A 2 6.05 10.39 21.00
C LEU A 2 6.08 9.95 22.47
N ARG A 3 6.74 10.75 23.31
CA ARG A 3 6.59 10.64 24.78
C ARG A 3 5.18 11.09 25.19
N GLN A 4 4.78 10.78 26.43
CA GLN A 4 3.47 11.15 26.96
C GLN A 4 3.24 12.68 26.99
N ASP A 5 4.31 13.47 27.14
CA ASP A 5 4.27 14.94 27.09
C ASP A 5 4.29 15.52 25.66
N GLY A 6 4.22 14.66 24.64
CA GLY A 6 4.25 15.05 23.23
C GLY A 6 5.64 15.38 22.68
N THR A 7 6.70 15.28 23.49
CA THR A 7 8.08 15.49 23.00
C THR A 7 8.63 14.24 22.32
N VAL A 8 9.70 14.41 21.55
CA VAL A 8 10.29 13.31 20.76
C VAL A 8 10.96 12.29 21.68
N TRP A 9 10.63 11.01 21.50
CA TRP A 9 11.40 9.89 22.07
C TRP A 9 12.65 9.60 21.23
N THR A 10 12.44 9.21 19.98
CA THR A 10 13.46 9.05 18.93
C THR A 10 12.84 9.37 17.57
N THR A 11 13.67 9.81 16.63
CA THR A 11 13.28 10.07 15.25
C THR A 11 13.57 8.89 14.31
N ASP A 12 14.28 7.86 14.78
CA ASP A 12 14.39 6.58 14.07
C ASP A 12 13.29 5.62 14.53
N LYS A 13 13.15 4.48 13.86
CA LYS A 13 12.27 3.38 14.31
C LYS A 13 12.89 2.72 15.53
N ASP A 14 12.07 2.54 16.56
CA ASP A 14 12.46 1.87 17.80
C ASP A 14 11.51 0.71 18.06
N GLY A 15 12.01 -0.52 17.91
CA GLY A 15 11.23 -1.74 18.11
C GLY A 15 10.92 -2.00 19.58
N ILE A 16 11.80 -1.60 20.51
CA ILE A 16 11.63 -1.88 21.95
C ILE A 16 10.38 -1.19 22.47
N ILE A 17 10.16 0.08 22.12
CA ILE A 17 8.96 0.79 22.57
C ILE A 17 7.68 0.28 21.89
N MET A 18 7.78 -0.31 20.70
CA MET A 18 6.62 -0.91 20.03
C MET A 18 6.22 -2.23 20.70
N ASP A 19 7.19 -3.03 21.14
CA ASP A 19 6.94 -4.24 21.93
C ASP A 19 6.37 -3.90 23.32
N LEU A 20 6.93 -2.88 23.98
CA LEU A 20 6.41 -2.39 25.27
C LEU A 20 4.99 -1.81 25.13
N LEU A 21 4.68 -1.14 24.01
CA LEU A 21 3.32 -0.67 23.73
C LEU A 21 2.33 -1.84 23.58
N ALA A 22 2.73 -2.95 22.94
CA ALA A 22 1.89 -4.14 22.86
C ALA A 22 1.61 -4.73 24.26
N ALA A 23 2.62 -4.75 25.13
CA ALA A 23 2.47 -5.15 26.53
C ALA A 23 1.55 -4.19 27.30
N GLU A 24 1.70 -2.87 27.11
CA GLU A 24 0.84 -1.85 27.73
C GLU A 24 -0.62 -1.99 27.30
N ILE A 25 -0.89 -2.14 25.99
CA ILE A 25 -2.24 -2.39 25.46
C ILE A 25 -2.85 -3.61 26.16
N THR A 26 -2.09 -4.70 26.29
CA THR A 26 -2.56 -5.92 26.96
C THR A 26 -2.85 -5.67 28.43
N ALA A 27 -1.94 -5.02 29.15
CA ALA A 27 -2.07 -4.76 30.59
C ALA A 27 -3.24 -3.81 30.91
N VAL A 28 -3.44 -2.76 30.11
CA VAL A 28 -4.47 -1.73 30.33
C VAL A 28 -5.86 -2.21 29.91
N THR A 29 -5.95 -2.92 28.78
CA THR A 29 -7.25 -3.30 28.19
C THR A 29 -7.67 -4.74 28.51
N GLY A 30 -6.78 -5.55 29.09
CA GLY A 30 -7.00 -6.98 29.31
C GLY A 30 -7.05 -7.81 28.02
N ARG A 31 -6.66 -7.23 26.87
CA ARG A 31 -6.74 -7.85 25.55
C ARG A 31 -5.47 -7.63 24.77
N ASP A 32 -4.95 -8.67 24.14
CA ASP A 32 -3.76 -8.55 23.30
C ASP A 32 -4.06 -7.76 22.00
N PRO A 33 -3.04 -7.19 21.33
CA PRO A 33 -3.25 -6.42 20.09
C PRO A 33 -3.95 -7.20 18.97
N GLY A 34 -3.83 -8.52 18.91
CA GLY A 34 -4.52 -9.36 17.93
C GLY A 34 -6.02 -9.39 18.17
N GLN A 35 -6.47 -9.41 19.42
CA GLN A 35 -7.90 -9.30 19.76
C GLN A 35 -8.47 -7.92 19.41
N HIS A 36 -7.68 -6.85 19.56
CA HIS A 36 -8.08 -5.52 19.09
C HIS A 36 -8.18 -5.48 17.56
N TYR A 37 -7.23 -6.10 16.86
CA TYR A 37 -7.28 -6.20 15.40
C TYR A 37 -8.53 -6.95 14.91
N GLN A 38 -8.88 -8.08 15.54
CA GLN A 38 -10.12 -8.81 15.22
C GLN A 38 -11.37 -7.97 15.40
N GLU A 39 -11.40 -7.04 16.36
CA GLU A 39 -12.52 -6.13 16.53
C GLU A 39 -12.57 -5.06 15.43
N LEU A 40 -11.42 -4.53 15.02
CA LEU A 40 -11.32 -3.65 13.86
C LEU A 40 -11.81 -4.35 12.59
N GLU A 41 -11.48 -5.63 12.41
CA GLU A 41 -11.94 -6.42 11.27
C GLU A 41 -13.47 -6.56 11.24
N LYS A 42 -14.11 -6.73 12.40
CA LYS A 42 -15.58 -6.75 12.47
C LYS A 42 -16.19 -5.39 12.14
N GLN A 43 -15.55 -4.31 12.57
CA GLN A 43 -16.07 -2.96 12.39
C GLN A 43 -15.89 -2.42 10.96
N TYR A 44 -14.75 -2.74 10.34
CA TYR A 44 -14.31 -2.11 9.09
C TYR A 44 -14.09 -3.11 7.94
N GLY A 45 -14.26 -4.41 8.19
CA GLY A 45 -13.92 -5.48 7.25
C GLY A 45 -12.51 -6.04 7.49
N SER A 46 -12.29 -7.29 7.05
CA SER A 46 -11.01 -8.00 7.17
C SER A 46 -10.23 -7.87 5.86
N PRO A 47 -9.23 -6.97 5.78
CA PRO A 47 -8.46 -6.79 4.56
C PRO A 47 -7.50 -7.96 4.34
N VAL A 48 -7.35 -8.36 3.09
CA VAL A 48 -6.29 -9.26 2.64
C VAL A 48 -5.25 -8.47 1.87
N TYR A 49 -3.98 -8.75 2.16
CA TYR A 49 -2.84 -8.04 1.59
C TYR A 49 -1.86 -9.02 0.96
N ALA A 50 -1.36 -8.67 -0.23
CA ALA A 50 -0.25 -9.41 -0.83
C ALA A 50 0.64 -8.53 -1.70
N ARG A 51 1.89 -8.97 -1.85
CA ARG A 51 2.89 -8.33 -2.70
C ARG A 51 3.35 -9.31 -3.76
N ILE A 52 3.36 -8.85 -5.01
CA ILE A 52 3.93 -9.56 -6.14
C ILE A 52 5.05 -8.75 -6.78
N SER A 53 5.86 -9.44 -7.58
CA SER A 53 6.91 -8.83 -8.40
C SER A 53 6.67 -9.19 -9.86
N ALA A 54 7.00 -8.26 -10.74
CA ALA A 54 6.99 -8.49 -12.18
C ALA A 54 8.33 -8.01 -12.78
N PRO A 55 8.83 -8.67 -13.83
CA PRO A 55 10.05 -8.24 -14.50
C PRO A 55 9.88 -6.82 -15.05
N ALA A 56 10.94 -6.02 -14.94
CA ALA A 56 11.04 -4.76 -15.66
C ALA A 56 12.48 -4.43 -15.99
N ASP A 57 12.72 -4.08 -17.25
CA ASP A 57 14.03 -3.64 -17.70
C ASP A 57 14.42 -2.25 -17.14
N LEU A 58 15.56 -1.72 -17.56
CA LEU A 58 16.00 -0.41 -17.09
C LEU A 58 15.08 0.73 -17.55
N GLN A 59 14.59 0.67 -18.79
CA GLN A 59 13.76 1.69 -19.39
C GLN A 59 12.38 1.71 -18.73
N GLU A 60 11.74 0.54 -18.61
CA GLU A 60 10.47 0.34 -17.92
C GLU A 60 10.53 0.86 -16.47
N ARG A 61 11.61 0.53 -15.73
CA ARG A 61 11.79 1.05 -14.37
C ARG A 61 11.96 2.56 -14.32
N GLN A 62 12.57 3.18 -15.32
CA GLN A 62 12.72 4.64 -15.40
C GLN A 62 11.38 5.32 -15.71
N VAL A 63 10.58 4.75 -16.62
CA VAL A 63 9.23 5.24 -16.93
C VAL A 63 8.35 5.11 -15.68
N LEU A 64 8.37 3.97 -14.99
CA LEU A 64 7.60 3.75 -13.76
C LEU A 64 7.89 4.81 -12.68
N LYS A 65 9.16 5.25 -12.53
CA LYS A 65 9.53 6.30 -11.57
C LYS A 65 8.94 7.67 -11.90
N LYS A 66 8.62 7.91 -13.17
CA LYS A 66 8.21 9.21 -13.73
C LYS A 66 6.77 9.22 -14.25
N LEU A 67 5.98 8.19 -13.94
CA LEU A 67 4.58 8.15 -14.34
C LEU A 67 3.85 9.40 -13.87
N SER A 68 2.93 9.86 -14.70
CA SER A 68 1.92 10.84 -14.33
C SER A 68 0.54 10.17 -14.23
N PRO A 69 -0.40 10.70 -13.42
CA PRO A 69 -1.74 10.13 -13.28
C PRO A 69 -2.48 9.99 -14.63
N GLU A 70 -2.22 10.89 -15.58
CA GLU A 70 -2.86 10.95 -16.89
C GLU A 70 -2.45 9.79 -17.80
N MET A 71 -1.31 9.15 -17.54
CA MET A 71 -0.86 7.96 -18.27
C MET A 71 -1.68 6.71 -17.93
N VAL A 72 -2.48 6.76 -16.86
CA VAL A 72 -3.37 5.66 -16.44
C VAL A 72 -4.76 5.92 -17.01
N THR A 73 -5.10 5.25 -18.10
CA THR A 73 -6.41 5.42 -18.78
C THR A 73 -7.54 4.61 -18.13
N ALA A 74 -7.21 3.58 -17.36
CA ALA A 74 -8.19 2.77 -16.64
C ALA A 74 -9.11 3.63 -15.76
N VAL A 75 -10.40 3.33 -15.77
CA VAL A 75 -11.42 4.02 -14.95
C VAL A 75 -11.97 3.14 -13.84
N GLU A 76 -11.70 1.83 -13.91
CA GLU A 76 -12.09 0.83 -12.92
C GLU A 76 -10.88 -0.02 -12.53
N LEU A 77 -10.96 -0.63 -11.35
CA LEU A 77 -10.03 -1.64 -10.83
C LEU A 77 -10.86 -2.69 -10.09
N ALA A 78 -10.76 -3.95 -10.50
CA ALA A 78 -11.49 -5.09 -9.95
C ALA A 78 -13.01 -4.89 -9.91
N GLY A 79 -13.56 -4.26 -10.96
CA GLY A 79 -14.98 -3.96 -11.09
C GLY A 79 -15.48 -2.78 -10.25
N GLU A 80 -14.57 -1.98 -9.66
CA GLU A 80 -14.93 -0.79 -8.90
C GLU A 80 -14.35 0.48 -9.53
N PRO A 81 -15.09 1.61 -9.52
CA PRO A 81 -14.57 2.88 -10.01
C PRO A 81 -13.29 3.30 -9.29
N ILE A 82 -12.29 3.72 -10.07
CA ILE A 82 -11.05 4.30 -9.53
C ILE A 82 -11.37 5.66 -8.89
N THR A 83 -11.05 5.78 -7.60
CA THR A 83 -11.25 7.00 -6.81
C THR A 83 -10.04 7.92 -6.83
N ALA A 84 -8.82 7.37 -7.00
CA ALA A 84 -7.61 8.17 -7.15
C ALA A 84 -6.51 7.45 -7.95
N LYS A 85 -5.71 8.25 -8.64
CA LYS A 85 -4.46 7.87 -9.33
C LYS A 85 -3.36 8.79 -8.82
N LEU A 86 -2.42 8.25 -8.06
CA LEU A 86 -1.47 9.02 -7.25
C LEU A 86 -0.04 8.68 -7.65
N THR A 87 0.73 9.70 -8.02
CA THR A 87 2.19 9.60 -8.25
C THR A 87 2.97 10.42 -7.21
N GLN A 88 2.25 11.21 -6.41
CA GLN A 88 2.73 11.96 -5.26
C GLN A 88 1.93 11.56 -4.01
N ALA A 89 2.58 11.61 -2.85
CA ALA A 89 1.96 11.29 -1.57
C ALA A 89 1.05 12.45 -1.11
N PRO A 90 -0.25 12.23 -0.84
CA PRO A 90 -1.17 13.31 -0.48
C PRO A 90 -0.78 14.09 0.79
N GLY A 91 -0.09 13.45 1.73
CA GLY A 91 0.25 14.07 3.03
C GLY A 91 1.38 15.10 2.97
N ASN A 92 2.26 15.06 1.96
CA ASN A 92 3.42 15.95 1.89
C ASN A 92 3.84 16.37 0.46
N GLY A 93 3.11 15.93 -0.57
CA GLY A 93 3.41 16.24 -1.97
C GLY A 93 4.68 15.58 -2.53
N ALA A 94 5.37 14.74 -1.77
CA ALA A 94 6.58 14.09 -2.26
C ALA A 94 6.24 13.04 -3.33
N ALA A 95 7.06 12.96 -4.39
CA ALA A 95 6.93 11.91 -5.39
C ALA A 95 7.08 10.51 -4.78
N ILE A 96 6.17 9.60 -5.09
CA ILE A 96 6.22 8.19 -4.61
C ILE A 96 7.31 7.41 -5.38
N GLY A 97 7.66 7.87 -6.58
CA GLY A 97 8.56 7.17 -7.50
C GLY A 97 7.89 5.91 -8.04
N GLY A 98 6.64 6.04 -8.47
CA GLY A 98 5.75 4.95 -8.85
C GLY A 98 4.30 5.44 -8.98
N LEU A 99 3.37 4.51 -8.90
CA LEU A 99 1.92 4.75 -9.01
C LEU A 99 1.19 4.11 -7.84
N LYS A 100 0.17 4.77 -7.31
CA LYS A 100 -0.87 4.16 -6.45
C LYS A 100 -2.24 4.43 -7.06
N VAL A 101 -3.08 3.39 -7.15
CA VAL A 101 -4.47 3.47 -7.61
C VAL A 101 -5.36 2.96 -6.49
N THR A 102 -6.46 3.66 -6.22
CA THR A 102 -7.41 3.30 -5.16
C THR A 102 -8.83 3.19 -5.71
N THR A 103 -9.62 2.30 -5.11
CA THR A 103 -11.08 2.21 -5.23
C THR A 103 -11.70 2.37 -3.83
N GLU A 104 -12.99 2.08 -3.70
CA GLU A 104 -13.66 2.00 -2.39
C GLU A 104 -13.13 0.82 -1.55
N ASN A 105 -13.02 -0.38 -2.13
CA ASN A 105 -12.71 -1.60 -1.38
C ASN A 105 -11.32 -2.17 -1.63
N GLY A 106 -10.44 -1.46 -2.35
CA GLY A 106 -9.11 -1.94 -2.61
C GLY A 106 -8.16 -0.89 -3.17
N TRP A 107 -6.89 -1.28 -3.25
CA TRP A 107 -5.87 -0.45 -3.88
C TRP A 107 -4.69 -1.30 -4.33
N PHE A 108 -3.92 -0.76 -5.28
CA PHE A 108 -2.57 -1.23 -5.53
C PHE A 108 -1.57 -0.08 -5.60
N ALA A 109 -0.30 -0.37 -5.30
CA ALA A 109 0.82 0.53 -5.53
C ALA A 109 1.96 -0.20 -6.25
N ALA A 110 2.48 0.39 -7.32
CA ALA A 110 3.59 -0.13 -8.10
C ALA A 110 4.83 0.74 -7.93
N ARG A 111 5.97 0.13 -7.57
CA ARG A 111 7.27 0.83 -7.44
C ARG A 111 8.39 -0.01 -8.06
N PRO A 112 9.35 0.61 -8.77
CA PRO A 112 10.48 -0.10 -9.34
C PRO A 112 11.43 -0.55 -8.24
N SER A 113 12.02 -1.73 -8.38
CA SER A 113 13.08 -2.18 -7.48
C SER A 113 14.34 -1.33 -7.69
N GLY A 114 14.97 -0.94 -6.58
CA GLY A 114 16.22 -0.19 -6.60
C GLY A 114 17.43 -1.03 -6.99
N THR A 115 17.36 -2.35 -6.80
CA THR A 115 18.50 -3.27 -6.93
C THR A 115 18.31 -4.33 -8.02
N GLU A 116 17.06 -4.72 -8.30
CA GLU A 116 16.74 -5.84 -9.18
C GLU A 116 16.00 -5.37 -10.45
N PRO A 117 16.07 -6.12 -11.57
CA PRO A 117 15.32 -5.84 -12.81
C PRO A 117 13.85 -6.24 -12.68
N ILE A 118 13.18 -5.73 -11.65
CA ILE A 118 11.77 -5.97 -11.36
C ILE A 118 11.11 -4.66 -10.90
N TYR A 119 9.79 -4.63 -10.92
CA TYR A 119 8.99 -3.75 -10.08
C TYR A 119 8.11 -4.57 -9.14
N LYS A 120 7.72 -3.95 -8.03
CA LYS A 120 6.89 -4.55 -6.98
C LYS A 120 5.51 -3.95 -7.05
N ILE A 121 4.48 -4.79 -6.98
CA ILE A 121 3.10 -4.38 -6.76
C ILE A 121 2.72 -4.80 -5.34
N TYR A 122 2.24 -3.83 -4.59
CA TYR A 122 1.61 -4.02 -3.28
C TYR A 122 0.11 -3.86 -3.49
N ALA A 123 -0.71 -4.78 -2.99
CA ALA A 123 -2.15 -4.71 -3.17
C ALA A 123 -2.87 -5.13 -1.89
N GLU A 124 -4.04 -4.54 -1.68
CA GLU A 124 -4.93 -4.83 -0.56
C GLU A 124 -6.38 -4.82 -1.03
N SER A 125 -7.20 -5.70 -0.45
CA SER A 125 -8.62 -5.83 -0.74
C SER A 125 -9.40 -6.05 0.55
N PHE A 126 -10.50 -5.32 0.72
CA PHE A 126 -11.50 -5.53 1.77
C PHE A 126 -12.60 -6.54 1.37
N LYS A 127 -12.56 -7.04 0.13
CA LYS A 127 -13.53 -8.02 -0.41
C LYS A 127 -12.97 -9.45 -0.47
N GLY A 128 -11.83 -9.70 0.18
CA GLY A 128 -11.22 -11.02 0.27
C GLY A 128 -10.26 -11.37 -0.88
N ALA A 129 -9.80 -12.62 -0.87
CA ALA A 129 -8.64 -13.08 -1.64
C ALA A 129 -8.88 -13.13 -3.16
N GLU A 130 -10.08 -13.49 -3.61
CA GLU A 130 -10.40 -13.51 -5.04
C GLU A 130 -10.34 -12.10 -5.64
N HIS A 131 -10.93 -11.12 -4.94
CA HIS A 131 -10.85 -9.72 -5.33
C HIS A 131 -9.41 -9.18 -5.27
N LEU A 132 -8.59 -9.61 -4.31
CA LEU A 132 -7.17 -9.27 -4.26
C LEU A 132 -6.40 -9.78 -5.49
N THR A 133 -6.66 -11.03 -5.90
CA THR A 133 -6.06 -11.59 -7.12
C THR A 133 -6.46 -10.78 -8.34
N GLN A 134 -7.74 -10.40 -8.45
CA GLN A 134 -8.21 -9.54 -9.54
C GLN A 134 -7.52 -8.18 -9.55
N ILE A 135 -7.38 -7.52 -8.37
CA ILE A 135 -6.62 -6.27 -8.24
C ILE A 135 -5.18 -6.46 -8.74
N GLN A 136 -4.54 -7.57 -8.40
CA GLN A 136 -3.16 -7.83 -8.79
C GLN A 136 -2.97 -8.03 -10.29
N GLU A 137 -3.88 -8.78 -10.93
CA GLU A 137 -3.89 -9.02 -12.37
C GLU A 137 -4.12 -7.71 -13.14
N GLU A 138 -5.14 -6.95 -12.74
CA GLU A 138 -5.45 -5.65 -13.36
C GLU A 138 -4.34 -4.62 -13.10
N ALA A 139 -3.73 -4.62 -11.92
CA ALA A 139 -2.58 -3.78 -11.61
C ALA A 139 -1.40 -4.03 -12.56
N GLN A 140 -1.07 -5.29 -12.85
CA GLN A 140 -0.03 -5.63 -13.82
C GLN A 140 -0.39 -5.13 -15.21
N ALA A 141 -1.64 -5.31 -15.64
CA ALA A 141 -2.12 -4.84 -16.94
C ALA A 141 -2.05 -3.31 -17.06
N ILE A 142 -2.51 -2.59 -16.03
CA ILE A 142 -2.48 -1.12 -15.96
C ILE A 142 -1.04 -0.61 -16.02
N VAL A 143 -0.14 -1.18 -15.21
CA VAL A 143 1.27 -0.76 -15.22
C VAL A 143 1.89 -1.03 -16.58
N LYS A 144 1.71 -2.22 -17.16
CA LYS A 144 2.25 -2.56 -18.48
C LYS A 144 1.76 -1.62 -19.58
N ALA A 145 0.47 -1.27 -19.56
CA ALA A 145 -0.10 -0.31 -20.50
C ALA A 145 0.52 1.09 -20.32
N ALA A 146 0.68 1.55 -19.08
CA ALA A 146 1.31 2.83 -18.78
C ALA A 146 2.81 2.89 -19.14
N LEU A 147 3.50 1.75 -19.13
CA LEU A 147 4.91 1.64 -19.54
C LEU A 147 5.10 1.65 -21.07
N SER A 148 4.05 1.38 -21.84
CA SER A 148 4.10 1.26 -23.31
C SER A 148 3.78 2.57 -24.03
N ASN A 149 3.42 3.63 -23.30
CA ASN A 149 3.14 4.98 -23.80
C ASN A 149 4.36 5.89 -23.65
#